data_AF-A0A4R6ZDT1-F1
#
_entry.id   AF-A0A4R6ZDT1-F1
#
_cell.length_a   1.000
_cell.length_b   1.000
_cell.length_c   1.000
_cell.angle_alpha   90.00
_cell.angle_beta   90.00
_cell.angle_gamma   90.00
#
_symmetry.space_group_name_H-M   'P 1'
#
loop_
_entity.id
_entity.type
_entity.pdbx_description
1 polymer ?
#
loop_
_entity_poly.entity_id
_entity_poly.type
_entity_poly.pdbx_seq_one_letter_code
_entity_poly.pdbx_strand_id
1 'polypeptide(L)'
;MKKKELLKKGSSIALVATLIGSQLMTTAPFNVFAAENAAGTISTQALPYYGVTVSTWSELKAALTSAAITDIYINADITIGETTSVTNTTKNIHGNDHTLNANGKQIRLTTANTVGLIEDLRITNTDIYGLFWGSVANLEVTYKNVDHSGGQMIYLPSGHLIIDGTVTSISSTEEVYEGKDLTIMDNAIAYFATTSTARRNSPINSEAASGKLIVGNNANLITRSKAASIYGGTNFTLINYGNMDLKSDNFQAIHLAAGSSMYFQPGSVLKAVAGDPVEEAVEATTGNIFVEAGATFEVESNGTQGAVITGDTFKLAQGSNFSITNFNSAGSALGSYASPVNVILQSGQGVSTWDRGTVTNPMPTATYPGVINAQFTLSGYLKSVSQTKLVSNNALFNSRYNTGATGKIVGGSFSSKAIGQTTINKLDTDSTLATGTAEPKADVVIKVGSTIIGQGKAGDDGKYSITIPKQAVGANVTATATWNSQTSSATTVVQKGTADQDAARTAVDALFTDATKTGIKATTDQAAIDAAQALV
;
A
#
# COMPACT_ATOMS: atom_id res chain seq x y z
N MET A 1 12.61 47.48 -21.09
CA MET A 1 11.57 47.50 -20.03
C MET A 1 11.14 46.07 -19.78
N LYS A 2 11.74 45.39 -18.79
CA LYS A 2 11.33 45.25 -17.39
C LYS A 2 10.20 44.24 -17.16
N LYS A 3 10.64 42.99 -16.90
CA LYS A 3 10.05 42.01 -15.97
C LYS A 3 9.52 42.72 -14.72
N LYS A 4 8.23 42.52 -14.39
CA LYS A 4 7.74 42.40 -13.00
C LYS A 4 6.25 42.04 -12.98
N GLU A 5 5.93 41.17 -12.02
CA GLU A 5 4.60 40.96 -11.43
C GLU A 5 3.66 39.98 -12.15
N LEU A 6 3.60 38.74 -11.63
CA LEU A 6 2.37 38.10 -11.15
C LEU A 6 2.69 36.75 -10.50
N LEU A 7 3.32 36.84 -9.32
CA LEU A 7 3.22 35.83 -8.27
C LEU A 7 2.06 36.26 -7.37
N LYS A 8 0.96 35.50 -7.35
CA LYS A 8 0.08 35.45 -6.18
C LYS A 8 -0.77 34.18 -6.15
N LYS A 9 -0.52 33.43 -5.08
CA LYS A 9 -1.34 32.42 -4.41
C LYS A 9 -1.32 30.98 -4.94
N GLY A 10 -0.68 30.15 -4.14
CA GLY A 10 -1.25 28.87 -3.71
C GLY A 10 -0.58 27.65 -4.28
N SER A 11 0.42 27.13 -3.57
CA SER A 11 0.72 25.70 -3.31
C SER A 11 2.22 25.58 -3.03
N SER A 12 2.60 25.69 -1.76
CA SER A 12 3.89 25.22 -1.27
C SER A 12 3.92 23.69 -1.40
N ILE A 13 4.37 23.21 -2.56
CA ILE A 13 4.81 21.82 -2.72
C ILE A 13 6.05 21.69 -1.86
N ALA A 14 5.90 21.09 -0.67
CA ALA A 14 7.01 20.73 0.19
C ALA A 14 7.79 19.60 -0.51
N LEU A 15 8.76 19.98 -1.33
CA LEU A 15 9.82 19.08 -1.78
C LEU A 15 10.72 18.83 -0.55
N VAL A 16 10.32 17.89 0.30
CA VAL A 16 11.17 17.40 1.39
C VAL A 16 12.24 16.50 0.78
N ALA A 17 13.21 17.12 0.12
CA ALA A 17 14.50 16.49 -0.11
C ALA A 17 15.20 16.47 1.25
N THR A 18 14.86 15.48 2.09
CA THR A 18 15.75 15.14 3.20
C THR A 18 16.98 14.54 2.53
N LEU A 19 18.03 15.34 2.37
CA LEU A 19 19.38 14.77 2.35
C LEU A 19 19.47 13.96 3.64
N ILE A 20 19.34 12.65 3.55
CA ILE A 20 19.96 11.78 4.53
C ILE A 20 21.44 12.04 4.31
N GLY A 21 21.97 12.98 5.09
CA GLY A 21 23.38 13.25 5.15
C GLY A 21 24.01 11.95 5.59
N SER A 22 24.56 11.22 4.63
CA SER A 22 25.69 10.34 4.86
C SER A 22 26.83 11.21 5.36
N GLN A 23 26.79 11.61 6.63
CA GLN A 23 28.00 11.68 7.41
C GLN A 23 28.27 10.27 7.93
N LEU A 24 28.49 9.37 6.96
CA LEU A 24 29.54 8.38 7.13
C LEU A 24 30.77 9.20 7.48
N MET A 25 31.20 9.09 8.73
CA MET A 25 32.58 9.35 9.10
C MET A 25 33.44 8.72 8.01
N THR A 26 34.04 9.53 7.15
CA THR A 26 35.14 9.11 6.29
C THR A 26 36.32 8.85 7.20
N THR A 27 36.29 7.75 7.95
CA THR A 27 37.52 7.10 8.35
C THR A 27 37.97 6.30 7.13
N ALA A 28 39.19 6.60 6.69
CA ALA A 28 39.82 5.93 5.58
C ALA A 28 39.67 4.40 5.70
N PRO A 29 39.58 3.65 4.59
CA PRO A 29 39.66 2.21 4.67
C PRO A 29 41.05 1.87 5.20
N PHE A 30 41.14 1.52 6.49
CA PHE A 30 42.29 0.79 6.98
C PHE A 30 42.18 -0.60 6.38
N ASN A 31 42.86 -0.78 5.25
CA ASN A 31 43.24 -2.10 4.78
C ASN A 31 44.05 -2.77 5.90
N VAL A 32 43.39 -3.49 6.78
CA VAL A 32 44.04 -4.54 7.56
C VAL A 32 44.00 -5.78 6.67
N PHE A 33 44.92 -5.84 5.72
CA PHE A 33 45.22 -7.12 5.08
C PHE A 33 45.61 -8.10 6.17
N ALA A 34 44.93 -9.24 6.21
CA ALA A 34 45.28 -10.38 7.02
C ALA A 34 46.76 -10.72 6.77
N ALA A 35 47.60 -10.54 7.78
CA ALA A 35 48.89 -11.19 7.81
C ALA A 35 48.63 -12.66 8.19
N GLU A 36 48.68 -13.56 7.20
CA GLU A 36 48.87 -14.98 7.47
C GLU A 36 50.22 -15.14 8.18
N ASN A 37 50.20 -15.40 9.49
CA ASN A 37 51.36 -15.95 10.17
C ASN A 37 51.39 -17.46 9.93
N ALA A 38 52.54 -17.97 9.51
CA ALA A 38 52.83 -19.39 9.36
C ALA A 38 52.96 -20.08 10.74
N ALA A 39 51.87 -20.14 11.49
CA ALA A 39 51.65 -21.00 12.65
C ALA A 39 50.16 -20.91 12.96
N GLY A 40 49.42 -22.03 12.87
CA GLY A 40 47.96 -22.11 12.98
C GLY A 40 47.34 -21.74 14.34
N THR A 41 47.69 -20.59 14.90
CA THR A 41 46.97 -19.91 15.97
C THR A 41 46.06 -18.86 15.35
N ILE A 42 44.76 -18.93 15.67
CA ILE A 42 43.78 -17.89 15.35
C ILE A 42 44.36 -16.56 15.83
N SER A 43 44.63 -15.66 14.89
CA SER A 43 45.06 -14.30 15.19
C SER A 43 43.95 -13.64 16.02
N THR A 44 44.21 -13.42 17.31
CA THR A 44 43.41 -12.52 18.13
C THR A 44 43.45 -11.16 17.44
N GLN A 45 42.33 -10.76 16.84
CA GLN A 45 42.21 -9.44 16.22
C GLN A 45 42.63 -8.40 17.25
N ALA A 46 43.65 -7.60 16.92
CA ALA A 46 44.09 -6.53 17.81
C ALA A 46 42.89 -5.60 18.04
N LEU A 47 42.50 -5.45 19.31
CA LEU A 47 41.40 -4.56 19.67
C LEU A 47 41.74 -3.12 19.27
N PRO A 48 40.74 -2.27 18.99
CA PRO A 48 40.96 -0.84 18.88
C PRO A 48 41.69 -0.32 20.12
N TYR A 49 42.45 0.78 19.96
CA TYR A 49 43.25 1.36 21.05
C TYR A 49 42.43 1.72 22.32
N TYR A 50 41.11 1.86 22.18
CA TYR A 50 40.15 2.13 23.26
C TYR A 50 39.18 0.97 23.54
N GLY A 51 39.53 -0.24 23.10
CA GLY A 51 38.73 -1.46 23.22
C GLY A 51 39.14 -2.37 24.38
N VAL A 52 38.18 -3.08 24.97
CA VAL A 52 38.44 -4.11 26.01
C VAL A 52 37.52 -5.31 25.85
N THR A 53 38.05 -6.51 26.08
CA THR A 53 37.25 -7.74 26.16
C THR A 53 36.82 -8.00 27.60
N VAL A 54 35.55 -8.37 27.80
CA VAL A 54 34.98 -8.66 29.12
C VAL A 54 34.22 -9.99 29.09
N SER A 55 34.31 -10.75 30.18
CA SER A 55 33.63 -12.04 30.36
C SER A 55 32.78 -12.10 31.64
N THR A 56 32.86 -11.06 32.48
CA THR A 56 32.11 -10.98 33.75
C THR A 56 31.43 -9.62 33.92
N TRP A 57 30.44 -9.57 34.82
CA TRP A 57 29.80 -8.30 35.18
C TRP A 57 30.80 -7.28 35.75
N SER A 58 31.73 -7.70 36.60
CA SER A 58 32.71 -6.80 37.21
C SER A 58 33.59 -6.11 36.16
N GLU A 59 34.02 -6.86 35.15
CA GLU A 59 34.79 -6.33 34.02
C GLU A 59 33.94 -5.39 33.15
N LEU A 60 32.71 -5.81 32.82
CA LEU A 60 31.77 -4.98 32.05
C LEU A 60 31.48 -3.66 32.76
N LYS A 61 31.21 -3.67 34.07
CA LYS A 61 30.98 -2.47 34.87
C LYS A 61 32.21 -1.53 34.84
N ALA A 62 33.41 -2.08 34.99
CA ALA A 62 34.64 -1.30 34.94
C ALA A 62 34.84 -0.63 33.56
N ALA A 63 34.52 -1.34 32.48
CA ALA A 63 34.60 -0.82 31.12
C ALA A 63 33.53 0.24 30.82
N LEU A 64 32.28 0.03 31.26
CA LEU A 64 31.17 0.97 31.11
C LEU A 64 31.45 2.31 31.81
N THR A 65 32.05 2.26 33.00
CA THR A 65 32.35 3.44 33.82
C THR A 65 33.70 4.10 33.50
N SER A 66 34.53 3.47 32.67
CA SER A 66 35.81 4.04 32.25
C SER A 66 35.63 5.19 31.25
N ALA A 67 36.28 6.31 31.54
CA ALA A 67 36.37 7.45 30.64
C ALA A 67 37.20 7.18 29.39
N ALA A 68 38.13 6.22 29.44
CA ALA A 68 39.05 5.93 28.34
C ALA A 68 38.54 4.87 27.36
N ILE A 69 37.72 3.93 27.83
CA ILE A 69 37.21 2.83 27.00
C ILE A 69 36.02 3.33 26.18
N THR A 70 35.99 3.08 24.89
CA THR A 70 34.84 3.35 24.02
C THR A 70 34.18 2.07 23.53
N ASP A 71 34.94 1.00 23.37
CA ASP A 71 34.48 -0.25 22.75
C ASP A 71 34.62 -1.43 23.71
N ILE A 72 33.54 -2.17 23.91
CA ILE A 72 33.47 -3.30 24.86
C ILE A 72 33.07 -4.55 24.09
N TYR A 73 33.93 -5.57 24.11
CA TYR A 73 33.72 -6.84 23.43
C TYR A 73 33.31 -7.90 24.45
N ILE A 74 32.10 -8.43 24.33
CA ILE A 74 31.60 -9.51 25.18
C ILE A 74 32.21 -10.85 24.70
N ASN A 75 32.69 -11.66 25.64
CA ASN A 75 33.33 -12.96 25.36
C ASN A 75 32.75 -14.12 26.20
N ALA A 76 31.68 -13.84 26.94
CA ALA A 76 30.87 -14.82 27.64
C ALA A 76 29.47 -14.24 27.89
N ASP A 77 28.49 -15.09 28.14
CA ASP A 77 27.20 -14.62 28.61
C ASP A 77 27.35 -13.95 29.99
N ILE A 78 26.76 -12.77 30.16
CA ILE A 78 26.90 -11.95 31.38
C ILE A 78 25.52 -11.66 31.96
N THR A 79 25.39 -11.80 33.28
CA THR A 79 24.24 -11.29 34.03
C THR A 79 24.61 -9.98 34.73
N ILE A 80 23.83 -8.92 34.51
CA ILE A 80 24.06 -7.62 35.14
C ILE A 80 23.79 -7.71 36.65
N GLY A 81 24.80 -7.32 37.45
CA GLY A 81 24.72 -7.38 38.92
C GLY A 81 24.04 -6.17 39.55
N GLU A 82 24.18 -4.99 38.96
CA GLU A 82 23.62 -3.73 39.49
C GLU A 82 23.41 -2.69 38.39
N THR A 83 22.49 -1.75 38.63
CA THR A 83 22.29 -0.60 37.74
C THR A 83 23.54 0.26 37.67
N THR A 84 23.95 0.65 36.46
CA THR A 84 25.16 1.45 36.21
C THR A 84 24.87 2.57 35.20
N SER A 85 25.65 3.64 35.28
CA SER A 85 25.56 4.78 34.35
C SER A 85 26.82 4.90 33.50
N VAL A 86 26.64 5.34 32.26
CA VAL A 86 27.70 5.73 31.32
C VAL A 86 27.73 7.26 31.24
N THR A 87 28.86 7.84 31.60
CA THR A 87 29.09 9.30 31.59
C THR A 87 29.87 9.79 30.37
N ASN A 88 30.36 8.87 29.53
CA ASN A 88 31.06 9.22 28.30
C ASN A 88 30.08 9.63 27.20
N THR A 89 30.57 10.41 26.24
CA THR A 89 29.81 10.77 25.03
C THR A 89 29.84 9.68 23.95
N THR A 90 30.59 8.60 24.16
CA THR A 90 30.66 7.45 23.24
C THR A 90 30.83 6.16 24.02
N LYS A 91 30.01 5.15 23.74
CA LYS A 91 30.16 3.81 24.32
C LYS A 91 29.50 2.76 23.43
N ASN A 92 30.25 1.71 23.10
CA ASN A 92 29.83 0.64 22.20
C ASN A 92 29.95 -0.71 22.91
N ILE A 93 28.95 -1.58 22.74
CA ILE A 93 28.96 -2.98 23.18
C ILE A 93 28.85 -3.85 21.93
N HIS A 94 29.90 -4.65 21.70
CA HIS A 94 29.96 -5.68 20.67
C HIS A 94 29.70 -7.02 21.35
N GLY A 95 28.54 -7.61 21.06
CA GLY A 95 28.05 -8.79 21.77
C GLY A 95 28.70 -10.10 21.34
N ASN A 96 29.24 -10.19 20.12
CA ASN A 96 29.78 -11.43 19.55
C ASN A 96 28.81 -12.63 19.71
N ASP A 97 27.51 -12.39 19.48
CA ASP A 97 26.40 -13.34 19.63
C ASP A 97 26.16 -13.88 21.05
N HIS A 98 26.79 -13.30 22.08
CA HIS A 98 26.54 -13.64 23.48
C HIS A 98 25.23 -13.05 24.01
N THR A 99 24.87 -13.49 25.21
CA THR A 99 23.70 -13.00 25.95
C THR A 99 24.08 -12.07 27.08
N LEU A 100 23.43 -10.91 27.15
CA LEU A 100 23.42 -10.01 28.30
C LEU A 100 22.06 -10.09 29.01
N ASN A 101 22.03 -10.81 30.13
CA ASN A 101 20.87 -10.84 31.00
C ASN A 101 20.83 -9.59 31.87
N ALA A 102 19.91 -8.68 31.57
CA ALA A 102 19.76 -7.41 32.26
C ALA A 102 19.29 -7.56 33.72
N ASN A 103 18.65 -8.67 34.09
CA ASN A 103 18.28 -8.98 35.48
C ASN A 103 17.49 -7.85 36.18
N GLY A 104 16.61 -7.16 35.43
CA GLY A 104 15.88 -5.99 35.90
C GLY A 104 16.77 -4.81 36.31
N LYS A 105 18.01 -4.76 35.81
CA LYS A 105 18.97 -3.68 36.02
C LYS A 105 19.15 -2.87 34.74
N GLN A 106 19.67 -1.67 34.91
CA GLN A 106 19.78 -0.68 33.85
C GLN A 106 21.23 -0.39 33.50
N ILE A 107 21.45 0.00 32.24
CA ILE A 107 22.63 0.76 31.82
C ILE A 107 22.14 2.10 31.29
N ARG A 108 22.32 3.18 32.06
CA ARG A 108 21.78 4.51 31.76
C ARG A 108 22.83 5.42 31.12
N LEU A 109 22.50 6.11 30.04
CA LEU A 109 23.30 7.17 29.45
C LEU A 109 22.96 8.50 30.14
N THR A 110 23.95 9.17 30.74
CA THR A 110 23.72 10.38 31.56
C THR A 110 24.33 11.66 30.99
N THR A 111 25.01 11.58 29.85
CA THR A 111 25.69 12.73 29.22
C THR A 111 25.00 13.11 27.92
N ALA A 112 24.70 14.39 27.73
CA ALA A 112 24.07 14.88 26.50
C ALA A 112 24.97 14.64 25.28
N ASN A 113 24.36 14.42 24.11
CA ASN A 113 25.07 14.11 22.86
C ASN A 113 25.84 12.78 22.91
N THR A 114 25.47 11.85 23.80
CA THR A 114 26.09 10.52 23.82
C THR A 114 25.64 9.72 22.62
N VAL A 115 26.60 9.13 21.92
CA VAL A 115 26.40 8.16 20.84
C VAL A 115 26.70 6.77 21.39
N GLY A 116 25.72 5.88 21.35
CA GLY A 116 25.82 4.50 21.83
C GLY A 116 25.59 3.48 20.72
N LEU A 117 26.31 2.36 20.78
CA LEU A 117 26.06 1.19 19.93
C LEU A 117 25.87 -0.06 20.80
N ILE A 118 24.86 -0.86 20.48
CA ILE A 118 24.80 -2.26 20.88
C ILE A 118 24.65 -3.09 19.62
N GLU A 119 25.57 -4.02 19.38
CA GLU A 119 25.48 -4.91 18.23
C GLU A 119 25.73 -6.39 18.55
N ASP A 120 25.15 -7.26 17.71
CA ASP A 120 25.36 -8.71 17.71
C ASP A 120 25.16 -9.32 19.11
N LEU A 121 24.03 -9.01 19.75
CA LEU A 121 23.80 -9.32 21.17
C LEU A 121 22.36 -9.78 21.41
N ARG A 122 22.19 -10.80 22.26
CA ARG A 122 20.90 -11.13 22.87
C ARG A 122 20.74 -10.42 24.21
N ILE A 123 19.68 -9.63 24.38
CA ILE A 123 19.35 -8.94 25.63
C ILE A 123 18.09 -9.56 26.23
N THR A 124 18.15 -9.97 27.50
CA THR A 124 17.00 -10.58 28.19
C THR A 124 16.71 -9.93 29.54
N ASN A 125 15.46 -9.98 29.99
CA ASN A 125 15.01 -9.56 31.33
C ASN A 125 15.32 -8.09 31.66
N THR A 126 15.12 -7.19 30.70
CA THR A 126 15.13 -5.74 30.97
C THR A 126 13.99 -5.35 31.91
N ASP A 127 14.16 -4.23 32.61
CA ASP A 127 13.09 -3.56 33.33
C ASP A 127 12.25 -2.69 32.37
N ILE A 128 11.54 -1.69 32.91
CA ILE A 128 10.72 -0.73 32.17
C ILE A 128 11.52 0.48 31.64
N TYR A 129 12.81 0.33 31.37
CA TYR A 129 13.62 1.37 30.72
C TYR A 129 14.57 0.79 29.68
N GLY A 130 15.07 -0.43 29.90
CA GLY A 130 15.96 -1.12 28.97
C GLY A 130 17.44 -0.81 29.16
N LEU A 131 18.24 -1.06 28.11
CA LEU A 131 19.68 -0.82 28.12
C LEU A 131 20.04 0.35 27.20
N PHE A 132 21.05 1.13 27.58
CA PHE A 132 21.47 2.35 26.88
C PHE A 132 20.34 3.40 26.78
N TRP A 133 19.46 3.45 27.77
CA TRP A 133 18.38 4.41 27.87
C TRP A 133 18.86 5.74 28.47
N GLY A 134 18.11 6.83 28.26
CA GLY A 134 18.39 8.09 28.95
C GLY A 134 17.46 9.23 28.53
N SER A 135 17.38 10.26 29.37
CA SER A 135 16.51 11.42 29.17
C SER A 135 17.27 12.73 28.93
N VAL A 136 18.58 12.66 28.74
CA VAL A 136 19.41 13.83 28.41
C VAL A 136 19.30 14.15 26.92
N ALA A 137 19.63 15.39 26.56
CA ALA A 137 19.44 15.87 25.19
C ALA A 137 20.32 15.11 24.18
N ASN A 138 19.78 14.90 22.98
CA ASN A 138 20.50 14.43 21.79
C ASN A 138 21.22 13.09 21.98
N LEU A 139 20.64 12.17 22.74
CA LEU A 139 21.14 10.79 22.73
C LEU A 139 20.90 10.18 21.35
N GLU A 140 21.90 9.49 20.82
CA GLU A 140 21.79 8.71 19.60
C GLU A 140 22.24 7.28 19.90
N VAL A 141 21.35 6.30 19.75
CA VAL A 141 21.64 4.92 20.09
C VAL A 141 21.35 4.03 18.89
N THR A 142 22.32 3.24 18.48
CA THR A 142 22.16 2.24 17.43
C THR A 142 22.04 0.85 18.05
N TYR A 143 20.99 0.13 17.69
CA TYR A 143 20.87 -1.31 17.91
C TYR A 143 21.04 -2.01 16.56
N LYS A 144 21.99 -2.93 16.50
CA LYS A 144 22.31 -3.67 15.26
C LYS A 144 22.37 -5.17 15.52
N ASN A 145 21.57 -5.98 14.81
CA ASN A 145 21.55 -7.44 15.04
C ASN A 145 21.27 -7.82 16.51
N VAL A 146 20.26 -7.19 17.11
CA VAL A 146 19.91 -7.37 18.53
C VAL A 146 18.63 -8.17 18.67
N ASP A 147 18.66 -9.19 19.53
CA ASP A 147 17.48 -9.95 19.92
C ASP A 147 17.10 -9.62 21.37
N HIS A 148 15.99 -8.91 21.57
CA HIS A 148 15.56 -8.39 22.86
C HIS A 148 14.29 -9.08 23.39
N SER A 149 14.29 -9.39 24.69
CA SER A 149 13.09 -9.74 25.46
C SER A 149 13.14 -9.14 26.87
N GLY A 150 12.03 -8.59 27.36
CA GLY A 150 11.95 -8.03 28.70
C GLY A 150 10.85 -6.98 28.86
N GLY A 151 10.99 -6.10 29.85
CA GLY A 151 9.95 -5.10 30.19
C GLY A 151 9.79 -3.98 29.17
N GLN A 152 10.89 -3.47 28.62
CA GLN A 152 11.00 -2.46 27.56
C GLN A 152 12.39 -2.57 26.92
N MET A 153 12.50 -2.32 25.60
CA MET A 153 13.82 -2.37 24.95
C MET A 153 14.64 -1.13 25.26
N ILE A 154 14.04 0.05 25.08
CA ILE A 154 14.75 1.32 25.30
C ILE A 154 13.80 2.51 25.45
N TYR A 155 14.16 3.43 26.35
CA TYR A 155 13.50 4.71 26.62
C TYR A 155 14.43 5.91 26.30
N LEU A 156 14.09 6.71 25.28
CA LEU A 156 14.83 7.86 24.74
C LEU A 156 13.91 9.07 24.44
N PRO A 157 13.24 9.67 25.44
CA PRO A 157 12.23 10.73 25.27
C PRO A 157 12.73 12.00 24.57
N SER A 158 14.05 12.20 24.48
CA SER A 158 14.69 13.32 23.77
C SER A 158 15.79 12.87 22.82
N GLY A 159 15.83 11.57 22.51
CA GLY A 159 16.88 10.94 21.72
C GLY A 159 16.37 10.27 20.46
N HIS A 160 17.31 9.64 19.76
CA HIS A 160 17.14 8.97 18.48
C HIS A 160 17.59 7.52 18.61
N LEU A 161 16.67 6.59 18.31
CA LEU A 161 17.00 5.18 18.11
C LEU A 161 17.24 4.91 16.61
N ILE A 162 18.33 4.23 16.32
CA ILE A 162 18.68 3.73 15.00
C ILE A 162 18.65 2.20 15.03
N ILE A 163 17.91 1.61 14.11
CA ILE A 163 17.90 0.17 13.88
C ILE A 163 18.70 -0.12 12.61
N ASP A 164 19.73 -0.94 12.76
CA ASP A 164 20.55 -1.48 11.67
C ASP A 164 20.54 -3.02 11.71
N GLY A 165 20.76 -3.68 10.57
CA GLY A 165 20.66 -5.13 10.47
C GLY A 165 19.29 -5.67 10.91
N THR A 166 19.26 -6.73 11.73
CA THR A 166 18.00 -7.32 12.23
C THR A 166 17.81 -7.08 13.73
N VAL A 167 16.78 -6.34 14.12
CA VAL A 167 16.42 -6.16 15.53
C VAL A 167 15.04 -6.76 15.81
N THR A 168 14.99 -7.74 16.71
CA THR A 168 13.77 -8.35 17.21
C THR A 168 13.55 -7.94 18.65
N SER A 169 12.32 -7.58 19.00
CA SER A 169 11.99 -7.20 20.38
C SER A 169 10.59 -7.65 20.76
N ILE A 170 10.52 -8.35 21.90
CA ILE A 170 9.26 -8.72 22.55
C ILE A 170 9.22 -8.06 23.93
N SER A 171 8.37 -7.05 24.06
CA SER A 171 8.15 -6.33 25.31
C SER A 171 6.96 -6.92 26.09
N SER A 172 7.13 -7.16 27.39
CA SER A 172 6.12 -7.77 28.25
C SER A 172 5.27 -6.78 29.04
N THR A 173 5.81 -5.59 29.30
CA THR A 173 5.25 -4.64 30.26
C THR A 173 4.89 -3.32 29.60
N GLU A 174 5.84 -2.71 28.88
CA GLU A 174 5.68 -1.40 28.23
C GLU A 174 5.69 -1.53 26.70
N GLU A 175 5.88 -0.41 26.01
CA GLU A 175 6.26 -0.40 24.60
C GLU A 175 7.60 -1.12 24.34
N VAL A 176 7.93 -1.33 23.07
CA VAL A 176 9.29 -1.73 22.71
C VAL A 176 10.20 -0.51 22.78
N TYR A 177 9.80 0.57 22.11
CA TYR A 177 10.53 1.82 22.03
C TYR A 177 9.62 2.97 22.48
N GLU A 178 10.06 3.70 23.50
CA GLU A 178 9.55 5.05 23.78
C GLU A 178 10.65 6.07 23.49
N GLY A 179 10.39 7.03 22.61
CA GLY A 179 11.36 8.10 22.41
C GLY A 179 10.94 9.13 21.37
N LYS A 180 11.86 10.00 20.96
CA LYS A 180 11.53 11.10 20.04
C LYS A 180 11.68 10.71 18.58
N ASP A 181 12.84 10.18 18.19
CA ASP A 181 13.17 9.90 16.80
C ASP A 181 13.52 8.42 16.62
N LEU A 182 13.00 7.78 15.57
CA LEU A 182 13.29 6.39 15.22
C LEU A 182 13.61 6.29 13.72
N THR A 183 14.77 5.70 13.41
CA THR A 183 15.14 5.35 12.04
C THR A 183 15.35 3.85 11.93
N ILE A 184 14.63 3.21 11.01
CA ILE A 184 14.95 1.87 10.52
C ILE A 184 15.77 2.06 9.24
N MET A 185 17.05 1.69 9.28
CA MET A 185 17.99 1.90 8.17
C MET A 185 17.61 1.10 6.93
N ASP A 186 18.18 1.47 5.78
CA ASP A 186 17.96 0.76 4.51
C ASP A 186 18.31 -0.73 4.66
N ASN A 187 17.45 -1.60 4.15
CA ASN A 187 17.55 -3.06 4.24
C ASN A 187 17.47 -3.65 5.67
N ALA A 188 17.28 -2.84 6.71
CA ALA A 188 17.16 -3.33 8.08
C ALA A 188 15.78 -3.97 8.33
N ILE A 189 15.71 -4.83 9.34
CA ILE A 189 14.48 -5.49 9.81
C ILE A 189 14.25 -5.10 11.26
N ALA A 190 13.10 -4.51 11.56
CA ALA A 190 12.64 -4.24 12.91
C ALA A 190 11.36 -5.02 13.17
N TYR A 191 11.43 -6.04 14.02
CA TYR A 191 10.25 -6.77 14.48
C TYR A 191 9.96 -6.39 15.93
N PHE A 192 8.90 -5.59 16.14
CA PHE A 192 8.54 -5.09 17.45
C PHE A 192 7.17 -5.61 17.89
N ALA A 193 7.16 -6.38 18.97
CA ALA A 193 5.94 -6.92 19.55
C ALA A 193 5.78 -6.50 21.01
N THR A 194 4.54 -6.27 21.42
CA THR A 194 4.18 -6.05 22.83
C THR A 194 3.03 -6.96 23.23
N THR A 195 3.09 -7.46 24.47
CA THR A 195 1.96 -8.17 25.08
C THR A 195 1.03 -7.25 25.87
N SER A 196 1.39 -5.98 26.05
CA SER A 196 0.56 -4.99 26.77
C SER A 196 -0.76 -4.75 26.06
N THR A 197 -1.82 -4.53 26.83
CA THR A 197 -3.15 -4.17 26.35
C THR A 197 -3.47 -2.70 26.55
N ALA A 198 -2.55 -1.91 27.12
CA ALA A 198 -2.74 -0.47 27.27
C ALA A 198 -2.43 0.22 25.93
N ARG A 199 -3.36 1.04 25.42
CA ARG A 199 -3.24 1.71 24.11
C ARG A 199 -1.89 2.39 23.89
N ARG A 200 -1.37 3.08 24.92
CA ARG A 200 -0.14 3.87 24.84
C ARG A 200 1.14 3.04 24.87
N ASN A 201 1.08 1.80 25.34
CA ASN A 201 2.20 0.85 25.32
C ASN A 201 2.33 0.22 23.91
N SER A 202 2.19 1.05 22.88
CA SER A 202 2.33 0.66 21.47
C SER A 202 3.79 0.31 21.20
N PRO A 203 4.12 -0.72 20.38
CA PRO A 203 5.51 -1.08 20.11
C PRO A 203 6.41 0.12 19.76
N ILE A 204 5.87 1.09 19.01
CA ILE A 204 6.50 2.38 18.80
C ILE A 204 5.65 3.45 19.48
N ASN A 205 6.17 4.07 20.53
CA ASN A 205 5.59 5.21 21.21
C ASN A 205 6.51 6.43 21.10
N SER A 206 6.03 7.53 20.53
CA SER A 206 6.76 8.79 20.47
C SER A 206 5.88 9.95 20.90
N GLU A 207 5.75 10.15 22.21
CA GLU A 207 4.95 11.26 22.76
C GLU A 207 5.61 12.63 22.61
N ALA A 208 6.93 12.68 22.35
CA ALA A 208 7.65 13.91 22.16
C ALA A 208 7.13 14.70 20.94
N ALA A 209 6.95 16.01 21.12
CA ALA A 209 6.55 16.90 20.04
C ALA A 209 7.61 16.92 18.93
N SER A 210 7.14 16.95 17.69
CA SER A 210 7.97 16.96 16.49
C SER A 210 8.92 15.77 16.37
N GLY A 211 8.53 14.61 16.91
CA GLY A 211 9.23 13.34 16.72
C GLY A 211 9.13 12.83 15.27
N LYS A 212 9.99 11.87 14.93
CA LYS A 212 10.08 11.33 13.58
C LYS A 212 10.20 9.81 13.56
N LEU A 213 9.49 9.17 12.63
CA LEU A 213 9.76 7.80 12.21
C LEU A 213 10.17 7.78 10.74
N ILE A 214 11.33 7.18 10.45
CA ILE A 214 11.81 6.91 9.10
C ILE A 214 11.95 5.40 8.91
N VAL A 215 11.30 4.85 7.89
CA VAL A 215 11.54 3.49 7.43
C VAL A 215 12.30 3.57 6.09
N GLY A 216 13.55 3.11 6.08
CA GLY A 216 14.47 3.19 4.95
C GLY A 216 14.07 2.32 3.75
N ASN A 217 14.79 2.48 2.64
CA ASN A 217 14.57 1.71 1.42
C ASN A 217 14.77 0.22 1.67
N ASN A 218 13.86 -0.62 1.18
CA ASN A 218 13.85 -2.07 1.39
C ASN A 218 13.86 -2.51 2.87
N ALA A 219 13.71 -1.58 3.82
CA ALA A 219 13.62 -1.91 5.23
C ALA A 219 12.26 -2.57 5.52
N ASN A 220 12.19 -3.39 6.57
CA ASN A 220 10.97 -4.05 7.01
C ASN A 220 10.68 -3.68 8.46
N LEU A 221 9.65 -2.87 8.67
CA LEU A 221 9.08 -2.63 10.00
C LEU A 221 7.85 -3.52 10.18
N ILE A 222 7.91 -4.41 11.16
CA ILE A 222 6.83 -5.35 11.49
C ILE A 222 6.41 -5.10 12.93
N THR A 223 5.12 -4.86 13.14
CA THR A 223 4.56 -4.76 14.49
C THR A 223 3.44 -5.77 14.73
N ARG A 224 3.43 -6.37 15.92
CA ARG A 224 2.36 -7.24 16.40
C ARG A 224 1.99 -6.83 17.82
N SER A 225 0.79 -6.30 17.99
CA SER A 225 0.42 -5.58 19.21
C SER A 225 -1.00 -5.90 19.67
N LYS A 226 -1.19 -6.01 20.99
CA LYS A 226 -2.52 -5.90 21.62
C LYS A 226 -2.88 -4.45 21.98
N ALA A 227 -1.90 -3.56 22.01
CA ALA A 227 -2.04 -2.11 22.02
C ALA A 227 -2.18 -1.58 20.58
N ALA A 228 -2.09 -0.27 20.36
CA ALA A 228 -1.88 0.25 19.00
C ALA A 228 -0.49 -0.19 18.48
N SER A 229 -0.25 -0.06 17.16
CA SER A 229 1.08 -0.40 16.59
C SER A 229 2.06 0.78 16.63
N ILE A 230 1.58 1.98 16.28
CA ILE A 230 2.35 3.23 16.32
C ILE A 230 1.52 4.30 17.01
N TYR A 231 2.10 4.95 18.01
CA TYR A 231 1.54 6.13 18.66
C TYR A 231 2.51 7.31 18.54
N GLY A 232 2.11 8.35 17.81
CA GLY A 232 2.90 9.57 17.62
C GLY A 232 2.26 10.79 18.27
N GLY A 233 3.09 11.61 18.90
CA GLY A 233 2.74 12.88 19.54
C GLY A 233 2.43 13.99 18.53
N THR A 234 2.42 15.24 19.00
CA THR A 234 2.08 16.40 18.15
C THR A 234 3.17 16.70 17.13
N ASN A 235 2.78 17.16 15.94
CA ASN A 235 3.68 17.47 14.83
C ASN A 235 4.60 16.30 14.40
N PHE A 236 4.19 15.06 14.68
CA PHE A 236 4.97 13.87 14.35
C PHE A 236 5.08 13.68 12.84
N THR A 237 6.24 13.24 12.37
CA THR A 237 6.47 12.98 10.94
C THR A 237 6.81 11.53 10.71
N LEU A 238 5.97 10.82 9.96
CA LEU A 238 6.22 9.46 9.48
C LEU A 238 6.60 9.50 8.00
N ILE A 239 7.77 8.96 7.65
CA ILE A 239 8.22 8.81 6.26
C ILE A 239 8.55 7.35 6.00
N ASN A 240 7.88 6.75 5.02
CA ASN A 240 8.10 5.37 4.63
C ASN A 240 8.67 5.27 3.21
N TYR A 241 9.86 4.69 3.09
CA TYR A 241 10.51 4.27 1.84
C TYR A 241 10.51 2.75 1.67
N GLY A 242 10.24 1.99 2.74
CA GLY A 242 10.31 0.54 2.77
C GLY A 242 8.95 -0.13 2.97
N ASN A 243 8.96 -1.23 3.71
CA ASN A 243 7.78 -2.03 4.01
C ASN A 243 7.37 -1.86 5.47
N MET A 244 6.09 -1.55 5.69
CA MET A 244 5.46 -1.51 7.01
C MET A 244 4.34 -2.55 7.04
N ASP A 245 4.45 -3.56 7.91
CA ASP A 245 3.43 -4.57 8.18
C ASP A 245 3.00 -4.44 9.64
N LEU A 246 1.87 -3.77 9.85
CA LEU A 246 1.39 -3.36 11.16
C LEU A 246 0.09 -4.08 11.50
N LYS A 247 0.06 -4.75 12.66
CA LYS A 247 -1.15 -5.35 13.20
C LYS A 247 -1.36 -4.99 14.67
N SER A 248 -2.53 -4.43 14.94
CA SER A 248 -3.05 -4.17 16.28
C SER A 248 -4.35 -4.95 16.50
N ASP A 249 -4.46 -5.65 17.63
CA ASP A 249 -5.64 -6.48 17.93
C ASP A 249 -6.80 -5.67 18.54
N ASN A 250 -6.54 -4.60 19.31
CA ASN A 250 -7.59 -3.89 20.06
C ASN A 250 -7.71 -2.38 19.76
N PHE A 251 -6.73 -1.80 19.07
CA PHE A 251 -6.65 -0.34 18.84
C PHE A 251 -6.24 -0.02 17.39
N GLN A 252 -5.99 1.25 17.09
CA GLN A 252 -5.46 1.70 15.80
C GLN A 252 -4.15 0.98 15.42
N ALA A 253 -3.93 0.78 14.12
CA ALA A 253 -2.60 0.44 13.63
C ALA A 253 -1.66 1.66 13.71
N ILE A 254 -2.15 2.85 13.34
CA ILE A 254 -1.39 4.09 13.45
C ILE A 254 -2.27 5.20 14.01
N HIS A 255 -1.85 5.82 15.11
CA HIS A 255 -2.44 7.04 15.63
C HIS A 255 -1.37 8.13 15.74
N LEU A 256 -1.54 9.23 15.01
CA LEU A 256 -0.68 10.41 15.12
C LEU A 256 -1.50 11.63 15.54
N ALA A 257 -1.08 12.28 16.62
CA ALA A 257 -1.78 13.43 17.19
C ALA A 257 -1.70 14.69 16.29
N ALA A 258 -2.23 15.81 16.79
CA ALA A 258 -2.40 17.06 16.05
C ALA A 258 -1.11 17.54 15.32
N GLY A 259 -1.27 17.99 14.08
CA GLY A 259 -0.21 18.55 13.22
C GLY A 259 0.67 17.51 12.53
N SER A 260 0.41 16.22 12.73
CA SER A 260 1.28 15.14 12.25
C SER A 260 1.04 14.78 10.78
N SER A 261 2.08 14.35 10.07
CA SER A 261 1.98 14.00 8.66
C SER A 261 2.64 12.66 8.32
N MET A 262 2.02 11.93 7.40
CA MET A 262 2.50 10.66 6.86
C MET A 262 2.86 10.81 5.38
N TYR A 263 4.02 10.30 5.00
CA TYR A 263 4.54 10.35 3.63
C TYR A 263 4.94 8.94 3.18
N PHE A 264 4.17 8.36 2.27
CA PHE A 264 4.47 7.07 1.65
C PHE A 264 5.10 7.32 0.28
N GLN A 265 6.39 7.00 0.19
CA GLN A 265 7.26 7.35 -0.94
C GLN A 265 7.18 6.28 -2.05
N PRO A 266 7.67 6.56 -3.27
CA PRO A 266 7.68 5.58 -4.35
C PRO A 266 8.35 4.26 -3.94
N GLY A 267 7.70 3.13 -4.24
CA GLY A 267 8.19 1.79 -3.88
C GLY A 267 7.85 1.34 -2.47
N SER A 268 7.37 2.24 -1.59
CA SER A 268 7.00 1.89 -0.23
C SER A 268 5.70 1.08 -0.15
N VAL A 269 5.57 0.26 0.88
CA VAL A 269 4.37 -0.53 1.19
C VAL A 269 3.93 -0.24 2.61
N LEU A 270 2.65 0.08 2.79
CA LEU A 270 1.95 -0.01 4.07
C LEU A 270 0.89 -1.11 3.99
N LYS A 271 0.93 -2.02 4.96
CA LYS A 271 -0.17 -2.90 5.33
C LYS A 271 -0.52 -2.63 6.79
N ALA A 272 -1.68 -2.05 7.04
CA ALA A 272 -2.14 -1.69 8.38
C ALA A 272 -3.47 -2.39 8.69
N VAL A 273 -3.47 -3.23 9.72
CA VAL A 273 -4.67 -3.94 10.20
C VAL A 273 -4.96 -3.53 11.63
N ALA A 274 -6.16 -3.00 11.87
CA ALA A 274 -6.63 -2.60 13.19
C ALA A 274 -7.87 -3.41 13.61
N GLY A 275 -7.80 -3.99 14.81
CA GLY A 275 -8.91 -4.68 15.45
C GLY A 275 -9.83 -3.79 16.29
N ASP A 276 -9.57 -2.48 16.38
CA ASP A 276 -10.43 -1.55 17.11
C ASP A 276 -11.88 -1.61 16.59
N PRO A 277 -12.89 -1.86 17.46
CA PRO A 277 -14.28 -1.94 17.04
C PRO A 277 -14.96 -0.57 16.90
N VAL A 278 -14.32 0.51 17.33
CA VAL A 278 -14.88 1.87 17.35
C VAL A 278 -14.08 2.80 16.44
N GLU A 279 -12.79 2.96 16.70
CA GLU A 279 -11.90 3.94 16.07
C GLU A 279 -11.40 3.49 14.68
N GLU A 280 -10.76 4.40 13.96
CA GLU A 280 -10.08 4.16 12.69
C GLU A 280 -8.93 3.14 12.76
N ALA A 281 -8.40 2.73 11.59
CA ALA A 281 -7.15 1.98 11.56
C ALA A 281 -5.91 2.90 11.48
N VAL A 282 -6.02 4.00 10.74
CA VAL A 282 -4.93 4.96 10.49
C VAL A 282 -5.46 6.38 10.67
N GLU A 283 -4.83 7.13 11.58
CA GLU A 283 -5.20 8.51 11.91
C GLU A 283 -4.02 9.49 11.78
N ALA A 284 -4.27 10.63 11.13
CA ALA A 284 -3.50 11.86 11.28
C ALA A 284 -4.44 13.00 11.73
N THR A 285 -4.64 13.17 13.05
CA THR A 285 -5.76 13.92 13.64
C THR A 285 -6.02 15.31 13.06
N THR A 286 -4.97 16.12 12.86
CA THR A 286 -5.07 17.46 12.23
C THR A 286 -3.96 17.70 11.21
N GLY A 287 -3.53 16.65 10.53
CA GLY A 287 -2.45 16.78 9.55
C GLY A 287 -2.71 15.96 8.31
N ASN A 288 -1.67 15.44 7.69
CA ASN A 288 -1.72 15.07 6.28
C ASN A 288 -1.34 13.62 6.04
N ILE A 289 -1.91 13.04 4.98
CA ILE A 289 -1.52 11.73 4.47
C ILE A 289 -1.26 11.88 2.97
N PHE A 290 -0.03 11.57 2.56
CA PHE A 290 0.39 11.61 1.15
C PHE A 290 0.86 10.22 0.71
N VAL A 291 0.14 9.64 -0.24
CA VAL A 291 0.51 8.37 -0.90
C VAL A 291 0.99 8.71 -2.30
N GLU A 292 2.31 8.69 -2.51
CA GLU A 292 2.93 9.10 -3.76
C GLU A 292 2.89 8.00 -4.83
N ALA A 293 3.20 8.38 -6.08
CA ALA A 293 3.21 7.47 -7.21
C ALA A 293 4.16 6.28 -6.95
N GLY A 294 3.70 5.06 -7.19
CA GLY A 294 4.46 3.84 -6.93
C GLY A 294 4.41 3.32 -5.48
N ALA A 295 3.81 4.05 -4.55
CA ALA A 295 3.56 3.55 -3.20
C ALA A 295 2.33 2.61 -3.17
N THR A 296 2.33 1.66 -2.23
CA THR A 296 1.21 0.77 -1.94
C THR A 296 0.66 1.05 -0.54
N PHE A 297 -0.63 1.33 -0.44
CA PHE A 297 -1.31 1.74 0.79
C PHE A 297 -2.54 0.86 1.06
N GLU A 298 -2.37 -0.13 1.92
CA GLU A 298 -3.40 -1.11 2.28
C GLU A 298 -3.79 -0.94 3.76
N VAL A 299 -5.09 -0.69 3.99
CA VAL A 299 -5.64 -0.42 5.33
C VAL A 299 -6.91 -1.24 5.54
N GLU A 300 -6.96 -1.94 6.67
CA GLU A 300 -8.10 -2.72 7.14
C GLU A 300 -8.52 -2.28 8.54
N SER A 301 -9.79 -1.93 8.70
CA SER A 301 -10.40 -1.51 9.96
C SER A 301 -11.67 -2.31 10.26
N ASN A 302 -11.98 -2.44 11.56
CA ASN A 302 -13.24 -2.98 12.07
C ASN A 302 -14.06 -1.91 12.83
N GLY A 303 -13.62 -0.65 12.76
CA GLY A 303 -14.18 0.46 13.51
C GLY A 303 -15.49 0.99 12.96
N THR A 304 -16.33 1.55 13.83
CA THR A 304 -17.53 2.29 13.42
C THR A 304 -17.24 3.63 12.72
N GLN A 305 -16.00 4.10 12.79
CA GLN A 305 -15.53 5.33 12.15
C GLN A 305 -14.97 5.09 10.73
N GLY A 306 -14.38 6.10 10.09
CA GLY A 306 -13.65 5.91 8.83
C GLY A 306 -12.42 5.02 9.04
N ALA A 307 -12.08 4.13 8.12
CA ALA A 307 -10.87 3.30 8.25
C ALA A 307 -9.58 4.15 8.21
N VAL A 308 -9.58 5.21 7.40
CA VAL A 308 -8.52 6.21 7.34
C VAL A 308 -9.12 7.57 7.67
N ILE A 309 -8.53 8.25 8.64
CA ILE A 309 -8.92 9.58 9.09
C ILE A 309 -7.74 10.53 8.97
N THR A 310 -8.00 11.70 8.40
CA THR A 310 -7.07 12.82 8.35
C THR A 310 -7.77 14.10 8.81
N GLY A 311 -7.01 15.12 9.17
CA GLY A 311 -7.57 16.44 9.54
C GLY A 311 -7.14 17.60 8.66
N ASP A 312 -6.32 17.38 7.62
CA ASP A 312 -5.97 18.40 6.63
C ASP A 312 -6.08 17.88 5.18
N THR A 313 -5.00 17.39 4.57
CA THR A 313 -5.04 16.84 3.20
C THR A 313 -4.87 15.33 3.20
N PHE A 314 -5.71 14.64 2.43
CA PHE A 314 -5.46 13.25 2.03
C PHE A 314 -5.26 13.18 0.51
N LYS A 315 -4.07 12.76 0.09
CA LYS A 315 -3.71 12.62 -1.33
C LYS A 315 -3.38 11.17 -1.65
N LEU A 316 -4.07 10.66 -2.67
CA LEU A 316 -3.70 9.44 -3.40
C LEU A 316 -3.22 9.87 -4.78
N ALA A 317 -1.91 9.82 -5.02
CA ALA A 317 -1.31 10.29 -6.27
C ALA A 317 -1.56 9.33 -7.44
N GLN A 318 -1.56 9.86 -8.66
CA GLN A 318 -1.64 9.02 -9.86
C GLN A 318 -0.47 8.02 -9.88
N GLY A 319 -0.77 6.73 -9.99
CA GLY A 319 0.22 5.66 -9.98
C GLY A 319 0.49 5.04 -8.60
N SER A 320 -0.15 5.53 -7.54
CA SER A 320 -0.24 4.79 -6.28
C SER A 320 -1.19 3.59 -6.40
N ASN A 321 -0.97 2.58 -5.56
CA ASN A 321 -1.88 1.47 -5.36
C ASN A 321 -2.50 1.62 -3.97
N PHE A 322 -3.83 1.57 -3.87
CA PHE A 322 -4.49 1.69 -2.58
C PHE A 322 -5.67 0.73 -2.44
N SER A 323 -5.82 0.17 -1.24
CA SER A 323 -6.96 -0.63 -0.82
C SER A 323 -7.32 -0.23 0.61
N ILE A 324 -8.44 0.47 0.77
CA ILE A 324 -8.88 0.95 2.08
C ILE A 324 -10.22 0.30 2.37
N THR A 325 -10.26 -0.54 3.39
CA THR A 325 -11.42 -1.36 3.74
C THR A 325 -11.82 -1.12 5.18
N ASN A 326 -13.11 -0.84 5.39
CA ASN A 326 -13.74 -0.97 6.69
C ASN A 326 -14.75 -2.12 6.65
N PHE A 327 -14.53 -3.13 7.49
CA PHE A 327 -15.40 -4.29 7.60
C PHE A 327 -16.67 -4.01 8.41
N ASN A 328 -16.69 -2.93 9.20
CA ASN A 328 -17.87 -2.51 9.95
C ASN A 328 -18.90 -1.85 9.05
N SER A 329 -20.14 -2.35 9.09
CA SER A 329 -21.26 -1.79 8.31
C SER A 329 -21.61 -0.33 8.64
N ALA A 330 -21.19 0.20 9.79
CA ALA A 330 -21.36 1.60 10.14
C ALA A 330 -20.20 2.50 9.68
N GLY A 331 -19.01 1.93 9.51
CA GLY A 331 -17.78 2.64 9.17
C GLY A 331 -17.58 2.80 7.65
N SER A 332 -17.03 3.92 7.21
CA SER A 332 -16.63 4.14 5.81
C SER A 332 -15.17 3.77 5.59
N ALA A 333 -14.75 3.68 4.33
CA ALA A 333 -13.34 3.65 3.99
C ALA A 333 -12.62 4.94 4.44
N LEU A 334 -13.24 6.10 4.20
CA LEU A 334 -12.64 7.42 4.44
C LEU A 334 -13.41 8.22 5.49
N GLY A 335 -12.70 8.95 6.34
CA GLY A 335 -13.25 9.91 7.30
C GLY A 335 -12.37 11.15 7.44
N SER A 336 -12.89 12.15 8.14
CA SER A 336 -12.16 13.36 8.51
C SER A 336 -12.38 13.74 9.96
N TYR A 337 -11.33 14.23 10.63
CA TYR A 337 -11.41 14.65 12.03
C TYR A 337 -11.35 16.17 12.20
N ALA A 338 -12.16 16.66 13.15
CA ALA A 338 -12.40 18.05 13.58
C ALA A 338 -12.82 19.08 12.52
N SER A 339 -12.43 18.95 11.26
CA SER A 339 -12.73 19.90 10.19
C SER A 339 -12.96 19.21 8.85
N PRO A 340 -13.61 19.88 7.89
CA PRO A 340 -13.66 19.42 6.52
C PRO A 340 -12.25 19.35 5.91
N VAL A 341 -11.92 18.24 5.26
CA VAL A 341 -10.59 17.96 4.71
C VAL A 341 -10.61 17.91 3.19
N ASN A 342 -9.50 18.31 2.58
CA ASN A 342 -9.35 18.23 1.13
C ASN A 342 -8.85 16.84 0.74
N VAL A 343 -9.62 16.12 -0.07
CA VAL A 343 -9.21 14.84 -0.63
C VAL A 343 -8.85 15.03 -2.09
N ILE A 344 -7.64 14.60 -2.45
CA ILE A 344 -7.16 14.53 -3.83
C ILE A 344 -7.03 13.05 -4.17
N LEU A 345 -7.87 12.56 -5.08
CA LEU A 345 -7.88 11.17 -5.50
C LEU A 345 -7.53 11.09 -6.98
N GLN A 346 -6.37 10.50 -7.28
CA GLN A 346 -5.93 10.27 -8.63
C GLN A 346 -5.69 8.78 -8.87
N SER A 347 -6.12 8.28 -10.03
CA SER A 347 -5.88 6.90 -10.45
C SER A 347 -5.68 6.81 -11.95
N GLY A 348 -4.69 6.03 -12.39
CA GLY A 348 -4.45 5.78 -13.81
C GLY A 348 -5.35 4.68 -14.41
N GLN A 349 -5.86 3.76 -13.58
CA GLN A 349 -6.63 2.58 -14.01
C GLN A 349 -8.13 2.68 -13.67
N GLY A 350 -8.50 3.64 -12.84
CA GLY A 350 -9.85 3.79 -12.30
C GLY A 350 -9.94 3.45 -10.82
N VAL A 351 -11.17 3.39 -10.31
CA VAL A 351 -11.47 3.10 -8.92
C VAL A 351 -12.60 2.09 -8.86
N SER A 352 -12.56 1.18 -7.89
CA SER A 352 -13.70 0.33 -7.55
C SER A 352 -14.11 0.54 -6.10
N THR A 353 -15.40 0.52 -5.83
CA THR A 353 -15.96 0.73 -4.48
C THR A 353 -16.96 -0.35 -4.12
N TRP A 354 -16.99 -0.69 -2.84
CA TRP A 354 -18.05 -1.48 -2.23
C TRP A 354 -18.77 -0.62 -1.22
N ASP A 355 -20.08 -0.77 -1.19
CA ASP A 355 -20.90 -0.12 -0.19
C ASP A 355 -20.64 -0.73 1.19
N ARG A 356 -20.85 0.06 2.24
CA ARG A 356 -20.76 -0.39 3.64
C ARG A 356 -21.56 -1.68 3.84
N GLY A 357 -20.96 -2.64 4.55
CA GLY A 357 -21.57 -3.97 4.78
C GLY A 357 -21.48 -4.95 3.60
N THR A 358 -20.91 -4.56 2.46
CA THR A 358 -20.72 -5.44 1.29
C THR A 358 -19.26 -5.71 0.94
N VAL A 359 -18.32 -5.26 1.77
CA VAL A 359 -16.88 -5.20 1.44
C VAL A 359 -16.18 -6.56 1.25
N THR A 360 -16.79 -7.64 1.75
CA THR A 360 -16.34 -9.02 1.55
C THR A 360 -16.89 -9.65 0.27
N ASN A 361 -17.81 -8.98 -0.42
CA ASN A 361 -18.30 -9.46 -1.70
C ASN A 361 -17.14 -9.47 -2.71
N PRO A 362 -17.02 -10.53 -3.52
CA PRO A 362 -15.93 -10.63 -4.50
C PRO A 362 -16.00 -9.54 -5.57
N MET A 363 -17.19 -8.96 -5.82
CA MET A 363 -17.41 -7.93 -6.83
C MET A 363 -17.75 -6.58 -6.19
N PRO A 364 -17.21 -5.46 -6.74
CA PRO A 364 -17.52 -4.12 -6.27
C PRO A 364 -18.96 -3.73 -6.57
N THR A 365 -19.55 -2.91 -5.70
CA THR A 365 -20.86 -2.30 -5.93
C THR A 365 -20.82 -1.29 -7.08
N ALA A 366 -19.71 -0.58 -7.24
CA ALA A 366 -19.50 0.31 -8.37
C ALA A 366 -18.04 0.30 -8.85
N THR A 367 -17.86 0.45 -10.16
CA THR A 367 -16.55 0.64 -10.79
C THR A 367 -16.57 1.91 -11.63
N TYR A 368 -15.48 2.67 -11.55
CA TYR A 368 -15.24 3.93 -12.25
C TYR A 368 -13.98 3.74 -13.12
N PRO A 369 -14.12 3.22 -14.34
CA PRO A 369 -12.96 2.87 -15.16
C PRO A 369 -12.27 4.11 -15.74
N GLY A 370 -10.98 3.97 -16.07
CA GLY A 370 -10.18 4.99 -16.74
C GLY A 370 -9.54 6.01 -15.80
N VAL A 371 -8.87 7.01 -16.37
CA VAL A 371 -8.10 7.98 -15.58
C VAL A 371 -9.03 8.84 -14.73
N ILE A 372 -8.81 8.83 -13.42
CA ILE A 372 -9.50 9.67 -12.45
C ILE A 372 -8.52 10.73 -11.93
N ASN A 373 -8.98 11.98 -11.99
CA ASN A 373 -8.43 13.13 -11.29
C ASN A 373 -9.61 13.77 -10.57
N ALA A 374 -9.78 13.46 -9.29
CA ALA A 374 -10.87 13.93 -8.47
C ALA A 374 -10.38 14.75 -7.30
N GLN A 375 -11.16 15.77 -6.94
CA GLN A 375 -11.00 16.53 -5.71
C GLN A 375 -12.36 16.71 -5.06
N PHE A 376 -12.42 16.55 -3.74
CA PHE A 376 -13.63 16.81 -2.96
C PHE A 376 -13.29 17.21 -1.53
N THR A 377 -14.25 17.86 -0.86
CA THR A 377 -14.19 18.15 0.56
C THR A 377 -14.90 17.04 1.34
N LEU A 378 -14.19 16.35 2.22
CA LEU A 378 -14.71 15.29 3.08
C LEU A 378 -15.00 15.85 4.48
N SER A 379 -16.15 15.50 5.06
CA SER A 379 -16.56 16.01 6.37
C SER A 379 -17.12 14.90 7.25
N GLY A 380 -16.53 14.77 8.44
CA GLY A 380 -16.96 13.84 9.49
C GLY A 380 -16.28 12.48 9.39
N TYR A 381 -16.35 11.72 10.48
CA TYR A 381 -15.70 10.41 10.59
C TYR A 381 -16.67 9.29 11.01
N LEU A 382 -17.85 9.65 11.50
CA LEU A 382 -18.89 8.70 11.89
C LEU A 382 -19.74 8.26 10.68
N LYS A 383 -20.84 7.57 10.96
CA LYS A 383 -21.81 7.13 9.95
C LYS A 383 -22.31 8.26 9.03
N SER A 384 -22.33 9.51 9.51
CA SER A 384 -22.78 10.71 8.78
C SER A 384 -21.71 11.35 7.88
N VAL A 385 -20.54 10.73 7.73
CA VAL A 385 -19.51 11.24 6.82
C VAL A 385 -20.07 11.46 5.42
N SER A 386 -19.67 12.58 4.82
CA SER A 386 -20.15 12.99 3.50
C SER A 386 -19.05 13.70 2.73
N GLN A 387 -19.22 13.77 1.40
CA GLN A 387 -18.39 14.63 0.56
C GLN A 387 -19.20 15.75 -0.09
N THR A 388 -18.55 16.88 -0.30
CA THR A 388 -19.07 18.05 -1.02
C THR A 388 -18.04 18.55 -2.03
N LYS A 389 -18.46 19.43 -2.95
CA LYS A 389 -17.57 20.04 -3.97
C LYS A 389 -16.78 19.01 -4.78
N LEU A 390 -17.37 17.84 -5.04
CA LEU A 390 -16.76 16.83 -5.88
C LEU A 390 -16.62 17.37 -7.31
N VAL A 391 -15.38 17.40 -7.79
CA VAL A 391 -15.04 17.66 -9.18
C VAL A 391 -14.17 16.52 -9.65
N SER A 392 -14.54 15.90 -10.76
CA SER A 392 -13.73 14.87 -11.40
C SER A 392 -13.78 14.97 -12.93
N ASN A 393 -12.68 14.62 -13.59
CA ASN A 393 -12.65 14.38 -15.04
C ASN A 393 -13.44 13.11 -15.46
N ASN A 394 -13.80 12.24 -14.50
CA ASN A 394 -14.57 11.03 -14.75
C ASN A 394 -16.05 11.28 -14.44
N ALA A 395 -16.89 11.32 -15.48
CA ALA A 395 -18.31 11.65 -15.34
C ALA A 395 -19.09 10.66 -14.46
N LEU A 396 -18.74 9.37 -14.46
CA LEU A 396 -19.36 8.36 -13.60
C LEU A 396 -19.00 8.58 -12.14
N PHE A 397 -17.70 8.81 -11.86
CA PHE A 397 -17.24 9.12 -10.51
C PHE A 397 -17.91 10.40 -9.99
N ASN A 398 -17.93 11.45 -10.82
CA ASN A 398 -18.51 12.75 -10.46
C ASN A 398 -20.02 12.69 -10.14
N SER A 399 -20.76 11.79 -10.77
CA SER A 399 -22.22 11.68 -10.62
C SER A 399 -22.67 10.63 -9.60
N ARG A 400 -21.83 9.63 -9.28
CA ARG A 400 -22.26 8.46 -8.49
C ARG A 400 -21.42 8.19 -7.25
N TYR A 401 -20.17 8.64 -7.19
CA TYR A 401 -19.33 8.34 -6.03
C TYR A 401 -19.95 8.94 -4.76
N ASN A 402 -19.96 8.16 -3.68
CA ASN A 402 -20.51 8.53 -2.38
C ASN A 402 -19.62 8.00 -1.26
N THR A 403 -18.83 8.87 -0.63
CA THR A 403 -17.94 8.50 0.46
C THR A 403 -18.72 7.94 1.66
N GLY A 404 -19.88 8.50 1.98
CA GLY A 404 -20.72 8.05 3.11
C GLY A 404 -21.32 6.65 2.91
N ALA A 405 -21.48 6.22 1.66
CA ALA A 405 -21.93 4.86 1.34
C ALA A 405 -20.78 3.87 1.20
N THR A 406 -19.54 4.33 0.98
CA THR A 406 -18.40 3.48 0.62
C THR A 406 -17.72 2.87 1.85
N GLY A 407 -17.79 1.55 1.99
CA GLY A 407 -17.06 0.79 3.02
C GLY A 407 -15.67 0.33 2.55
N LYS A 408 -15.49 0.16 1.23
CA LYS A 408 -14.18 -0.16 0.64
C LYS A 408 -13.95 0.61 -0.64
N ILE A 409 -12.75 1.13 -0.81
CA ILE A 409 -12.29 1.78 -2.04
C ILE A 409 -10.92 1.25 -2.44
N VAL A 410 -10.76 0.93 -3.74
CA VAL A 410 -9.49 0.45 -4.29
C VAL A 410 -9.13 1.21 -5.56
N GLY A 411 -7.83 1.36 -5.81
CA GLY A 411 -7.26 2.03 -6.98
C GLY A 411 -5.86 1.52 -7.33
N GLY A 412 -5.32 2.01 -8.45
CA GLY A 412 -4.06 1.50 -9.00
C GLY A 412 -4.21 0.04 -9.45
N SER A 413 -3.22 -0.80 -9.15
CA SER A 413 -3.21 -2.24 -9.47
C SER A 413 -4.34 -3.05 -8.82
N PHE A 414 -5.01 -2.50 -7.80
CA PHE A 414 -6.12 -3.16 -7.10
C PHE A 414 -7.49 -2.89 -7.74
N SER A 415 -7.61 -1.88 -8.61
CA SER A 415 -8.88 -1.58 -9.27
C SER A 415 -9.26 -2.67 -10.28
N SER A 416 -10.56 -2.97 -10.37
CA SER A 416 -11.03 -3.91 -11.39
C SER A 416 -10.75 -3.33 -12.77
N LYS A 417 -10.02 -4.07 -13.61
CA LYS A 417 -9.72 -3.70 -14.99
C LYS A 417 -11.02 -3.38 -15.75
N ALA A 418 -10.95 -2.44 -16.69
CA ALA A 418 -12.03 -2.25 -17.66
C ALA A 418 -12.35 -3.57 -18.37
N ILE A 419 -13.63 -3.85 -18.60
CA ILE A 419 -14.04 -5.11 -19.22
C ILE A 419 -13.51 -5.21 -20.66
N GLY A 420 -13.16 -6.41 -21.10
CA GLY A 420 -12.62 -6.66 -22.43
C GLY A 420 -13.54 -6.18 -23.54
N GLN A 421 -12.95 -5.75 -24.66
CA GLN A 421 -13.71 -5.32 -25.84
C GLN A 421 -14.59 -6.47 -26.34
N THR A 422 -15.89 -6.22 -26.42
CA THR A 422 -16.86 -7.16 -27.00
C THR A 422 -16.62 -7.24 -28.50
N THR A 423 -16.78 -8.44 -29.06
CA THR A 423 -16.78 -8.69 -30.49
C THR A 423 -18.10 -9.35 -30.88
N ILE A 424 -18.48 -9.23 -32.14
CA ILE A 424 -19.56 -10.01 -32.75
C ILE A 424 -19.06 -10.45 -34.12
N ASN A 425 -19.14 -11.75 -34.38
CA ASN A 425 -18.74 -12.32 -35.66
C ASN A 425 -19.69 -11.86 -36.78
N LYS A 426 -19.27 -12.03 -38.04
CA LYS A 426 -20.12 -11.73 -39.19
C LYS A 426 -21.42 -12.53 -39.12
N LEU A 427 -22.52 -11.88 -39.50
CA LEU A 427 -23.85 -12.49 -39.61
C LEU A 427 -24.32 -12.38 -41.06
N ASP A 428 -25.11 -13.37 -41.46
CA ASP A 428 -25.82 -13.40 -42.73
C ASP A 428 -27.31 -13.74 -42.53
N THR A 429 -28.09 -13.73 -43.61
CA THR A 429 -29.54 -14.03 -43.59
C THR A 429 -29.84 -15.47 -43.17
N ASP A 430 -28.86 -16.37 -43.17
CA ASP A 430 -29.00 -17.75 -42.73
C ASP A 430 -28.63 -17.97 -41.26
N SER A 431 -27.96 -17.00 -40.64
CA SER A 431 -27.46 -17.08 -39.28
C SER A 431 -28.60 -17.20 -38.25
N THR A 432 -28.52 -18.25 -37.42
CA THR A 432 -29.41 -18.47 -36.27
C THR A 432 -28.70 -18.33 -34.92
N LEU A 433 -27.40 -18.03 -34.94
CA LEU A 433 -26.55 -17.85 -33.77
C LEU A 433 -25.72 -16.58 -33.93
N ALA A 434 -25.73 -15.72 -32.92
CA ALA A 434 -24.75 -14.67 -32.74
C ALA A 434 -23.60 -15.20 -31.89
N THR A 435 -22.39 -15.18 -32.45
CA THR A 435 -21.17 -15.64 -31.76
C THR A 435 -20.15 -14.51 -31.66
N GLY A 436 -19.31 -14.56 -30.64
CA GLY A 436 -18.25 -13.59 -30.43
C GLY A 436 -17.55 -13.80 -29.09
N THR A 437 -16.80 -12.79 -28.67
CA THR A 437 -16.14 -12.74 -27.36
C THR A 437 -16.61 -11.54 -26.56
N ALA A 438 -16.65 -11.68 -25.25
CA ALA A 438 -16.90 -10.62 -24.28
C ALA A 438 -16.07 -10.89 -23.02
N GLU A 439 -16.15 -9.99 -22.04
CA GLU A 439 -15.60 -10.25 -20.71
C GLU A 439 -16.15 -11.59 -20.16
N PRO A 440 -15.30 -12.47 -19.62
CA PRO A 440 -15.74 -13.74 -19.08
C PRO A 440 -16.91 -13.59 -18.11
N LYS A 441 -17.94 -14.44 -18.26
CA LYS A 441 -19.18 -14.43 -17.46
C LYS A 441 -20.11 -13.21 -17.67
N ALA A 442 -19.76 -12.27 -18.55
CA ALA A 442 -20.59 -11.09 -18.82
C ALA A 442 -21.98 -11.45 -19.36
N ASP A 443 -22.98 -10.66 -19.00
CA ASP A 443 -24.31 -10.68 -19.62
C ASP A 443 -24.23 -10.05 -21.00
N VAL A 444 -24.61 -10.79 -22.05
CA VAL A 444 -24.56 -10.33 -23.44
C VAL A 444 -25.98 -10.21 -23.99
N VAL A 445 -26.30 -9.03 -24.48
CA VAL A 445 -27.59 -8.71 -25.12
C VAL A 445 -27.35 -8.40 -26.60
N ILE A 446 -28.08 -9.09 -27.49
CA ILE A 446 -28.01 -8.88 -28.94
C ILE A 446 -29.26 -8.09 -29.39
N LYS A 447 -29.06 -6.98 -30.09
CA LYS A 447 -30.13 -6.10 -30.56
C LYS A 447 -30.04 -5.77 -32.04
N VAL A 448 -31.20 -5.49 -32.65
CA VAL A 448 -31.32 -4.77 -33.92
C VAL A 448 -32.12 -3.50 -33.66
N GLY A 449 -31.49 -2.34 -33.85
CA GLY A 449 -32.03 -1.08 -33.37
C GLY A 449 -32.26 -1.12 -31.85
N SER A 450 -33.51 -0.89 -31.41
CA SER A 450 -33.92 -1.00 -30.00
C SER A 450 -34.41 -2.39 -29.59
N THR A 451 -34.68 -3.29 -30.54
CA THR A 451 -35.30 -4.60 -30.31
C THR A 451 -34.25 -5.63 -29.88
N ILE A 452 -34.50 -6.32 -28.76
CA ILE A 452 -33.69 -7.47 -28.33
C ILE A 452 -34.05 -8.69 -29.16
N ILE A 453 -33.05 -9.29 -29.81
CA ILE A 453 -33.21 -10.50 -30.64
C ILE A 453 -32.53 -11.73 -30.04
N GLY A 454 -31.72 -11.56 -28.99
CA GLY A 454 -31.12 -12.66 -28.23
C GLY A 454 -30.45 -12.16 -26.95
N GLN A 455 -30.36 -13.03 -25.95
CA GLN A 455 -29.68 -12.75 -24.66
C GLN A 455 -29.00 -14.02 -24.15
N GLY A 456 -27.87 -13.86 -23.47
CA GLY A 456 -27.14 -14.97 -22.86
C GLY A 456 -25.95 -14.46 -22.03
N LYS A 457 -25.03 -15.37 -21.69
CA LYS A 457 -23.77 -15.03 -21.00
C LYS A 457 -22.57 -15.49 -21.82
N ALA A 458 -21.46 -14.79 -21.67
CA ALA A 458 -20.16 -15.31 -22.07
C ALA A 458 -19.70 -16.42 -21.11
N GLY A 459 -19.01 -17.42 -21.63
CA GLY A 459 -18.38 -18.48 -20.83
C GLY A 459 -17.16 -17.97 -20.06
N ASP A 460 -16.53 -18.87 -19.32
CA ASP A 460 -15.29 -18.60 -18.57
C ASP A 460 -14.11 -18.27 -19.50
N ASP A 461 -14.14 -18.76 -20.74
CA ASP A 461 -13.16 -18.44 -21.79
C ASP A 461 -13.49 -17.14 -22.55
N GLY A 462 -14.53 -16.41 -22.12
CA GLY A 462 -14.99 -15.16 -22.73
C GLY A 462 -15.78 -15.35 -24.02
N LYS A 463 -16.01 -16.56 -24.52
CA LYS A 463 -16.82 -16.77 -25.74
C LYS A 463 -18.31 -16.82 -25.42
N TYR A 464 -19.13 -16.32 -26.34
CA TYR A 464 -20.58 -16.49 -26.29
C TYR A 464 -21.11 -17.05 -27.61
N SER A 465 -22.23 -17.79 -27.52
CA SER A 465 -23.01 -18.26 -28.65
C SER A 465 -24.49 -18.18 -28.27
N ILE A 466 -25.19 -17.20 -28.83
CA ILE A 466 -26.56 -16.83 -28.45
C ILE A 466 -27.49 -17.05 -29.63
N THR A 467 -28.56 -17.81 -29.45
CA THR A 467 -29.59 -18.02 -30.47
C THR A 467 -30.31 -16.72 -30.79
N ILE A 468 -30.44 -16.43 -32.09
CA ILE A 468 -31.17 -15.28 -32.63
C ILE A 468 -32.09 -15.73 -33.78
N PRO A 469 -33.20 -15.04 -34.04
CA PRO A 469 -33.95 -15.21 -35.27
C PRO A 469 -33.14 -14.71 -36.47
N LYS A 470 -33.39 -15.27 -37.66
CA LYS A 470 -32.82 -14.80 -38.93
C LYS A 470 -33.10 -13.31 -39.12
N GLN A 471 -32.12 -12.58 -39.65
CA GLN A 471 -32.20 -11.13 -39.86
C GLN A 471 -32.15 -10.80 -41.34
N ALA A 472 -32.79 -9.70 -41.75
CA ALA A 472 -32.74 -9.22 -43.13
C ALA A 472 -31.35 -8.65 -43.47
N VAL A 473 -30.97 -8.76 -44.75
CA VAL A 473 -29.73 -8.15 -45.27
C VAL A 473 -29.69 -6.65 -44.95
N GLY A 474 -28.52 -6.16 -44.56
CA GLY A 474 -28.31 -4.76 -44.20
C GLY A 474 -28.73 -4.38 -42.78
N ALA A 475 -29.32 -5.29 -42.00
CA ALA A 475 -29.64 -5.02 -40.60
C ALA A 475 -28.37 -4.82 -39.76
N ASN A 476 -28.35 -3.77 -38.93
CA ASN A 476 -27.29 -3.52 -37.96
C ASN A 476 -27.59 -4.29 -36.66
N VAL A 477 -26.77 -5.30 -36.38
CA VAL A 477 -26.88 -6.13 -35.17
C VAL A 477 -25.79 -5.72 -34.18
N THR A 478 -26.17 -5.36 -32.97
CA THR A 478 -25.25 -4.95 -31.90
C THR A 478 -25.26 -5.98 -30.77
N ALA A 479 -24.09 -6.47 -30.37
CA ALA A 479 -23.87 -7.17 -29.12
C ALA A 479 -23.41 -6.17 -28.05
N THR A 480 -24.05 -6.18 -26.88
CA THR A 480 -23.62 -5.42 -25.72
C THR A 480 -23.37 -6.37 -24.56
N ALA A 481 -22.11 -6.47 -24.13
CA ALA A 481 -21.75 -7.15 -22.90
C ALA A 481 -21.85 -6.18 -21.72
N THR A 482 -22.37 -6.67 -20.60
CA THR A 482 -22.44 -5.97 -19.33
C THR A 482 -21.78 -6.83 -18.25
N TRP A 483 -20.81 -6.27 -17.56
CA TRP A 483 -20.17 -6.91 -16.42
C TRP A 483 -19.77 -5.86 -15.39
N ASN A 484 -20.17 -6.06 -14.13
CA ASN A 484 -19.93 -5.12 -13.03
C ASN A 484 -20.33 -3.67 -13.36
N SER A 485 -21.53 -3.48 -13.91
CA SER A 485 -22.07 -2.18 -14.37
C SER A 485 -21.25 -1.47 -15.45
N GLN A 486 -20.21 -2.11 -15.99
CA GLN A 486 -19.51 -1.67 -17.18
C GLN A 486 -20.15 -2.31 -18.40
N THR A 487 -20.08 -1.61 -19.54
CA THR A 487 -20.58 -2.14 -20.81
C THR A 487 -19.50 -2.04 -21.88
N SER A 488 -19.51 -2.99 -22.80
CA SER A 488 -18.73 -2.97 -24.03
C SER A 488 -19.63 -3.49 -25.15
N SER A 489 -19.46 -2.98 -26.37
CA SER A 489 -20.31 -3.38 -27.48
C SER A 489 -19.54 -3.51 -28.80
N ALA A 490 -20.11 -4.30 -29.70
CA ALA A 490 -19.68 -4.41 -31.09
C ALA A 490 -20.91 -4.51 -32.00
N THR A 491 -20.75 -4.05 -33.24
CA THR A 491 -21.81 -4.06 -34.25
C THR A 491 -21.33 -4.76 -35.52
N THR A 492 -22.23 -5.49 -36.17
CA THR A 492 -22.03 -6.09 -37.49
C THR A 492 -23.25 -5.84 -38.38
N VAL A 493 -23.03 -5.89 -39.69
CA VAL A 493 -24.08 -5.74 -40.71
C VAL A 493 -24.37 -7.11 -41.31
N VAL A 494 -25.64 -7.48 -41.36
CA VAL A 494 -26.09 -8.76 -41.91
C VAL A 494 -25.86 -8.81 -43.43
N GLN A 495 -25.17 -9.85 -43.91
CA GLN A 495 -24.87 -10.08 -45.32
C GLN A 495 -25.88 -11.07 -45.95
N LYS A 496 -25.88 -11.20 -47.28
CA LYS A 496 -26.66 -12.28 -47.94
C LYS A 496 -26.03 -13.63 -47.63
N GLY A 497 -26.84 -14.56 -47.11
CA GLY A 497 -26.45 -15.93 -46.81
C GLY A 497 -26.17 -16.74 -48.06
N THR A 498 -25.57 -17.91 -47.86
CA THR A 498 -25.20 -18.81 -48.96
C THR A 498 -26.44 -19.37 -49.67
N ALA A 499 -27.54 -19.61 -48.94
CA ALA A 499 -28.78 -20.06 -49.58
C ALA A 499 -29.37 -19.00 -50.51
N ASP A 500 -29.33 -17.72 -50.11
CA ASP A 500 -29.79 -16.61 -50.94
C ASP A 500 -28.91 -16.44 -52.18
N GLN A 501 -27.59 -16.58 -52.03
CA GLN A 501 -26.64 -16.54 -53.14
C GLN A 501 -26.83 -17.72 -54.10
N ASP A 502 -27.11 -18.91 -53.57
CA ASP A 502 -27.39 -20.12 -54.36
C ASP A 502 -28.72 -20.01 -55.10
N ALA A 503 -29.75 -19.45 -54.47
CA ALA A 503 -31.03 -19.16 -55.10
C ALA A 503 -30.88 -18.12 -56.21
N ALA A 504 -30.14 -17.03 -55.97
CA ALA A 504 -29.84 -16.03 -56.99
C ALA A 504 -29.07 -16.65 -58.17
N ARG A 505 -28.05 -17.47 -57.89
CA ARG A 505 -27.30 -18.20 -58.93
C ARG A 505 -28.20 -19.14 -59.73
N THR A 506 -29.04 -19.91 -59.06
CA THR A 506 -29.98 -20.85 -59.69
C THR A 506 -30.99 -20.11 -60.58
N ALA A 507 -31.52 -18.98 -60.09
CA ALA A 507 -32.46 -18.16 -60.85
C ALA A 507 -31.80 -17.57 -62.11
N VAL A 508 -30.56 -17.08 -61.99
CA VAL A 508 -29.78 -16.61 -63.14
C VAL A 508 -29.47 -17.74 -64.12
N ASP A 509 -29.03 -18.90 -63.63
CA ASP A 509 -28.74 -20.08 -64.45
C ASP A 509 -29.99 -20.58 -65.19
N ALA A 510 -31.18 -20.45 -64.57
CA ALA A 510 -32.45 -20.83 -65.17
C ALA A 510 -32.83 -20.01 -66.41
N LEU A 511 -32.23 -18.82 -66.61
CA LEU A 511 -32.44 -17.97 -67.79
C LEU A 511 -31.75 -18.52 -69.05
N PHE A 512 -30.77 -19.41 -68.90
CA PHE A 512 -29.89 -19.90 -69.99
C PHE A 512 -30.13 -21.37 -70.33
N THR A 513 -29.87 -21.75 -71.59
CA THR A 513 -30.09 -23.12 -72.11
C THR A 513 -29.22 -24.17 -71.43
N ASP A 514 -28.04 -23.78 -70.94
CA ASP A 514 -27.06 -24.65 -70.32
C ASP A 514 -26.12 -23.87 -69.38
N ALA A 515 -25.28 -24.61 -68.66
CA ALA A 515 -24.34 -24.07 -67.68
C ALA A 515 -23.25 -23.15 -68.28
N THR A 516 -23.00 -23.22 -69.60
CA THR A 516 -22.02 -22.36 -70.30
C THR A 516 -22.59 -20.98 -70.63
N LYS A 517 -23.90 -20.77 -70.41
CA LYS A 517 -24.61 -19.50 -70.64
C LYS A 517 -24.46 -18.95 -72.06
N THR A 518 -24.34 -19.83 -73.05
CA THR A 518 -24.13 -19.48 -74.47
C THR A 518 -25.42 -19.24 -75.25
N GLY A 519 -26.59 -19.61 -74.70
CA GLY A 519 -27.91 -19.34 -75.27
C GLY A 519 -28.96 -19.03 -74.18
N ILE A 520 -29.94 -18.19 -74.50
CA ILE A 520 -31.09 -17.86 -73.63
C ILE A 520 -32.23 -18.85 -73.89
N LYS A 521 -32.92 -19.33 -72.85
CA LYS A 521 -34.08 -20.23 -73.06
C LYS A 521 -35.21 -19.50 -73.80
N ALA A 522 -35.92 -20.21 -74.68
CA ALA A 522 -37.08 -19.65 -75.38
C ALA A 522 -38.22 -19.19 -74.44
N THR A 523 -38.23 -19.68 -73.20
CA THR A 523 -39.19 -19.32 -72.14
C THR A 523 -38.73 -18.15 -71.26
N THR A 524 -37.54 -17.59 -71.49
CA THR A 524 -37.04 -16.44 -70.73
C THR A 524 -37.67 -15.15 -71.25
N ASP A 525 -38.62 -14.60 -70.50
CA ASP A 525 -39.25 -13.31 -70.76
C ASP A 525 -38.79 -12.24 -69.74
N GLN A 526 -39.32 -11.01 -69.87
CA GLN A 526 -38.96 -9.91 -68.97
C GLN A 526 -39.33 -10.23 -67.51
N ALA A 527 -40.43 -10.95 -67.27
CA ALA A 527 -40.85 -11.33 -65.93
C ALA A 527 -39.85 -12.31 -65.28
N ALA A 528 -39.32 -13.26 -66.04
CA ALA A 528 -38.27 -14.17 -65.57
C ALA A 528 -36.96 -13.43 -65.24
N ILE A 529 -36.60 -12.42 -66.04
CA ILE A 529 -35.41 -11.58 -65.79
C ILE A 529 -35.60 -10.75 -64.51
N ASP A 530 -36.74 -10.08 -64.36
CA ASP A 530 -37.03 -9.25 -63.18
C ASP A 530 -37.05 -10.10 -61.90
N ALA A 531 -37.60 -11.32 -61.97
CA ALA A 531 -37.62 -12.26 -60.85
C ALA A 531 -36.21 -12.73 -60.44
N ALA A 532 -35.33 -13.01 -61.40
CA ALA A 532 -33.94 -13.36 -61.10
C ALA A 532 -33.16 -12.15 -60.55
N GLN A 533 -33.40 -10.96 -61.11
CA GLN A 533 -32.75 -9.71 -60.67
C GLN A 533 -33.16 -9.32 -59.24
N ALA A 534 -34.38 -9.62 -58.81
CA ALA A 534 -34.84 -9.35 -57.44
C ALA A 534 -34.11 -10.17 -56.36
N LEU A 535 -33.44 -11.27 -56.73
CA LEU A 535 -32.69 -12.13 -55.81
C LEU A 535 -31.20 -11.76 -55.71
N VAL A 536 -30.66 -11.10 -56.74
CA VAL A 536 -29.27 -10.58 -56.81
C VAL A 536 -29.12 -9.31 -55.99
#